data_AF-A0A7J3TUJ4-F1
#
_entry.id   AF-A0A7J3TUJ4-F1
#
_cell.length_a   1.000
_cell.length_b   1.000
_cell.length_c   1.000
_cell.angle_alpha   90.00
_cell.angle_beta   90.00
_cell.angle_gamma   90.00
#
_symmetry.space_group_name_H-M   'P 1'
#
loop_
_entity.id
_entity.type
_entity.pdbx_description
1 polymer ?
#
loop_
_entity_poly.entity_id
_entity_poly.type
_entity_poly.pdbx_seq_one_letter_code
_entity_poly.pdbx_strand_id
1 'polypeptide(L)'
;MIAVYEIELSKLQRIKNVLEAPDVASGELDVELEKEAGKKGTTVEKAKAWKINEWKKNGYILREAKALGIDKKASYLYVSAPEDFFERNEKQITELGARKLQGKEFEDIKNKIEAMEQGASEGIGFIFGS
;
A
#
# COMPACT_ATOMS: atom_id res chain seq x y z
N MET A 1 -4.08 10.93 5.14
CA MET A 1 -4.95 11.33 4.01
C MET A 1 -5.56 10.07 3.42
N ILE A 2 -6.81 10.12 2.94
CA ILE A 2 -7.47 8.98 2.30
C ILE A 2 -7.73 9.31 0.84
N ALA A 3 -7.43 8.38 -0.06
CA ALA A 3 -7.79 8.44 -1.46
C ALA A 3 -8.42 7.12 -1.91
N VAL A 4 -9.39 7.23 -2.82
CA VAL A 4 -10.02 6.06 -3.46
C VAL A 4 -9.86 6.21 -4.97
N TYR A 5 -9.46 5.13 -5.63
CA TYR A 5 -9.30 5.07 -7.07
C TYR A 5 -10.18 4.00 -7.67
N GLU A 6 -10.81 4.29 -8.79
CA GLU A 6 -11.50 3.32 -9.63
C GLU A 6 -10.56 2.77 -10.69
N ILE A 7 -10.58 1.45 -10.86
CA ILE A 7 -9.70 0.71 -11.74
C ILE A 7 -10.54 -0.21 -12.61
N GLU A 8 -10.42 -0.09 -13.93
CA GLU A 8 -11.01 -1.07 -14.83
C GLU A 8 -10.36 -2.45 -14.64
N LEU A 9 -11.16 -3.52 -14.71
CA LEU A 9 -10.65 -4.89 -14.53
C LEU A 9 -9.54 -5.26 -15.53
N SER A 10 -9.57 -4.69 -16.73
CA SER A 10 -8.52 -4.85 -17.77
C SER A 10 -7.16 -4.29 -17.35
N LYS A 11 -7.14 -3.27 -16.48
CA LYS A 11 -5.94 -2.57 -16.00
C LYS A 11 -5.51 -3.03 -14.61
N LEU A 12 -6.39 -3.73 -13.90
CA LEU A 12 -6.18 -4.22 -12.54
C LEU A 12 -4.85 -4.96 -12.36
N GLN A 13 -4.51 -5.86 -13.28
CA GLN A 13 -3.27 -6.64 -13.17
C GLN A 13 -2.02 -5.76 -13.22
N ARG A 14 -2.01 -4.70 -14.04
CA ARG A 14 -0.87 -3.78 -14.14
C ARG A 14 -0.68 -3.00 -12.84
N ILE A 15 -1.79 -2.57 -12.23
CA ILE A 15 -1.76 -1.87 -10.95
C ILE A 15 -1.32 -2.82 -9.84
N LYS A 16 -1.85 -4.05 -9.78
CA LYS A 16 -1.40 -5.07 -8.83
C LYS A 16 0.12 -5.30 -8.88
N ASN A 17 0.70 -5.35 -10.08
CA ASN A 17 2.15 -5.51 -10.22
C ASN A 17 2.95 -4.38 -9.54
N VAL A 18 2.43 -3.15 -9.48
CA VAL A 18 3.05 -2.03 -8.76
C VAL A 18 2.83 -2.17 -7.25
N LEU A 19 1.58 -2.41 -6.85
CA LEU A 19 1.19 -2.53 -5.44
C LEU A 19 1.90 -3.69 -4.74
N GLU A 20 2.10 -4.80 -5.46
CA GLU A 20 2.64 -6.06 -4.96
C GLU A 20 4.11 -6.29 -5.36
N ALA A 21 4.76 -5.29 -5.98
CA ALA A 21 6.16 -5.37 -6.37
C ALA A 21 7.04 -5.81 -5.18
N PRO A 22 7.98 -6.75 -5.36
CA PRO A 22 8.90 -7.14 -4.30
C PRO A 22 9.80 -5.98 -3.91
N ASP A 23 10.25 -5.97 -2.66
CA ASP A 23 11.33 -5.08 -2.26
C ASP A 23 12.58 -5.51 -3.03
N VAL A 24 13.25 -4.56 -3.68
CA VAL A 24 14.42 -4.84 -4.50
C VAL A 24 15.67 -4.27 -3.85
N ALA A 25 16.78 -5.00 -3.90
CA ALA A 25 18.06 -4.46 -3.49
C ALA A 25 18.40 -3.24 -4.35
N SER A 26 18.56 -2.08 -3.73
CA SER A 26 18.89 -0.82 -4.39
C SER A 26 20.37 -0.47 -4.36
N GLY A 27 21.17 -1.24 -3.62
CA GLY A 27 22.63 -1.06 -3.56
C GLY A 27 23.26 -1.73 -2.34
N GLU A 28 24.55 -1.43 -2.13
CA GLU A 28 25.31 -1.78 -0.92
C GLU A 28 25.60 -0.48 -0.17
N LEU A 29 25.34 -0.47 1.15
CA LEU A 29 25.70 0.61 2.07
C LEU A 29 26.83 0.11 2.96
N ASP A 30 27.89 0.91 3.05
CA ASP A 30 28.97 0.70 4.01
C ASP A 30 28.47 1.15 5.40
N VAL A 31 28.33 0.20 6.33
CA VAL A 31 27.91 0.46 7.70
C VAL A 31 29.13 0.38 8.60
N GLU A 32 29.52 1.52 9.16
CA GLU A 32 30.56 1.60 10.17
C GLU A 32 29.99 1.22 11.55
N LEU A 33 30.44 0.08 12.09
CA LEU A 33 30.12 -0.35 13.45
C LEU A 33 31.29 -0.01 14.37
N GLU A 34 31.02 0.82 15.38
CA GLU A 34 31.94 1.02 16.49
C GLU A 34 31.93 -0.21 17.39
N LYS A 35 33.11 -0.79 17.67
CA LYS A 35 33.24 -1.87 18.65
C LYS A 35 33.04 -1.32 20.06
N GLU A 36 32.39 -2.09 20.93
CA GLU A 36 32.16 -1.72 22.33
C GLU A 36 33.42 -1.19 23.05
N ALA A 37 33.17 -0.27 23.99
CA ALA A 37 34.16 0.51 24.71
C ALA A 37 35.31 -0.36 25.26
N GLY A 38 36.47 -0.29 24.60
CA GLY A 38 37.71 -0.93 25.04
C GLY A 38 38.61 -1.48 23.92
N LYS A 39 38.11 -1.65 22.68
CA LYS A 39 38.93 -2.07 21.53
C LYS A 39 38.94 -1.00 20.44
N LYS A 40 40.11 -0.42 20.13
CA LYS A 40 40.27 0.49 18.98
C LYS A 40 40.09 -0.30 17.68
N GLY A 41 39.06 0.04 16.91
CA GLY A 41 38.90 -0.39 15.52
C GLY A 41 37.43 -0.40 15.06
N THR A 42 37.12 0.43 14.07
CA THR A 42 35.84 0.42 13.34
C THR A 42 35.84 -0.76 12.36
N THR A 43 34.73 -1.50 12.27
CA THR A 43 34.54 -2.52 11.21
C THR A 43 33.48 -2.01 10.26
N VAL A 44 33.80 -1.97 8.97
CA VAL A 44 32.86 -1.62 7.91
C VAL A 44 32.21 -2.91 7.43
N GLU A 45 30.91 -3.06 7.64
CA GLU A 45 30.12 -4.15 7.06
C GLU A 45 29.30 -3.64 5.87
N LYS A 46 29.24 -4.41 4.79
CA LYS A 46 28.39 -4.10 3.65
C LYS A 46 26.97 -4.59 3.91
N ALA A 47 26.06 -3.67 4.19
CA ALA A 47 24.64 -3.96 4.28
C ALA A 47 23.97 -3.77 2.90
N LYS A 48 23.04 -4.65 2.54
CA LYS A 48 22.21 -4.43 1.34
C LYS A 48 21.20 -3.32 1.64
N ALA A 49 21.23 -2.26 0.85
CA ALA A 49 20.16 -1.27 0.81
C ALA A 49 18.96 -1.89 0.09
N TRP A 50 17.77 -1.80 0.69
CA TRP A 50 16.53 -2.28 0.09
C TRP A 50 15.67 -1.08 -0.32
N LYS A 51 15.22 -1.05 -1.58
CA LYS A 51 14.12 -0.20 -2.00
C LYS A 51 12.83 -0.86 -1.56
N ILE A 52 12.27 -0.33 -0.48
CA ILE A 52 11.01 -0.78 0.10
C ILE A 52 9.86 -0.36 -0.81
N ASN A 53 8.92 -1.26 -1.05
CA ASN A 53 7.66 -0.94 -1.70
C ASN A 53 6.77 -0.13 -0.73
N GLU A 54 6.66 1.17 -0.98
CA GLU A 54 5.88 2.08 -0.14
C GLU A 54 4.38 1.68 -0.08
N TRP A 55 3.83 1.04 -1.10
CA TRP A 55 2.44 0.57 -1.13
C TRP A 55 2.21 -0.54 -0.09
N LYS A 56 3.14 -1.51 0.00
CA LYS A 56 3.09 -2.56 1.01
C LYS A 56 3.28 -2.02 2.41
N LYS A 57 4.18 -1.04 2.56
CA LYS A 57 4.51 -0.45 3.87
C LYS A 57 3.34 0.35 4.46
N ASN A 58 2.68 1.17 3.66
CA ASN A 58 1.56 2.01 4.14
C ASN A 58 0.22 1.25 4.16
N GLY A 59 0.13 0.16 3.42
CA GLY A 59 -1.10 -0.63 3.31
C GLY A 59 -2.10 -0.01 2.33
N TYR A 60 -2.83 -0.88 1.64
CA TYR A 60 -3.91 -0.51 0.74
C TYR A 60 -4.99 -1.58 0.79
N ILE A 61 -6.20 -1.21 0.38
CA ILE A 61 -7.33 -2.12 0.32
C ILE A 61 -7.83 -2.15 -1.11
N LEU A 62 -7.79 -3.33 -1.73
CA LEU A 62 -8.29 -3.54 -3.08
C LEU A 62 -9.58 -4.38 -3.00
N ARG A 63 -10.68 -3.84 -3.51
CA ARG A 63 -11.99 -4.50 -3.51
C ARG A 63 -12.63 -4.41 -4.89
N GLU A 64 -13.22 -5.50 -5.35
CA GLU A 64 -14.01 -5.47 -6.58
C GLU A 64 -15.35 -4.77 -6.34
N ALA A 65 -15.85 -4.03 -7.33
CA ALA A 65 -17.14 -3.35 -7.25
C ALA A 65 -18.27 -4.33 -6.89
N LYS A 66 -18.22 -5.56 -7.44
CA LYS A 66 -19.18 -6.63 -7.13
C LYS A 66 -19.20 -6.99 -5.64
N ALA A 67 -18.05 -7.00 -4.96
CA ALA A 67 -17.96 -7.27 -3.52
C ALA A 67 -18.60 -6.15 -2.68
N LEU A 68 -18.67 -4.93 -3.21
CA LEU A 68 -19.33 -3.77 -2.59
C LEU A 68 -20.83 -3.66 -2.94
N GLY A 69 -21.37 -4.65 -3.65
CA GLY A 69 -22.76 -4.67 -4.14
C GLY A 69 -23.00 -3.70 -5.30
N ILE A 70 -21.96 -3.38 -6.08
CA ILE A 70 -22.03 -2.44 -7.21
C ILE A 70 -21.93 -3.25 -8.51
N ASP A 71 -22.95 -3.13 -9.37
CA ASP A 71 -22.97 -3.76 -10.70
C ASP A 71 -22.10 -2.96 -11.68
N LYS A 72 -20.77 -3.07 -11.51
CA LYS A 72 -19.78 -2.41 -12.36
C LYS A 72 -18.57 -3.32 -12.56
N LYS A 73 -18.01 -3.32 -13.76
CA LYS A 73 -16.77 -4.04 -14.09
C LYS A 73 -15.53 -3.23 -13.69
N ALA A 74 -15.39 -2.97 -12.39
CA ALA A 74 -14.27 -2.22 -11.83
C ALA A 74 -13.82 -2.79 -10.48
N SER A 75 -12.62 -2.41 -10.08
CA SER A 75 -12.12 -2.55 -8.72
C SER A 75 -11.83 -1.17 -8.14
N TYR A 76 -11.95 -1.06 -6.83
CA TYR A 76 -11.64 0.13 -6.07
C TYR A 76 -10.41 -0.11 -5.21
N LEU A 77 -9.47 0.82 -5.31
CA LEU A 77 -8.27 0.88 -4.48
C LEU A 77 -8.45 1.98 -3.45
N TYR A 78 -8.56 1.60 -2.18
CA TYR A 78 -8.58 2.51 -1.03
C TYR A 78 -7.18 2.58 -0.43
N VAL A 79 -6.70 3.80 -0.19
CA VAL A 79 -5.37 4.05 0.33
C VAL A 79 -5.49 5.06 1.46
N SER A 80 -4.97 4.70 2.63
CA SER A 80 -4.83 5.58 3.78
C SER A 80 -3.35 5.76 4.07
N ALA A 81 -2.80 6.91 3.68
CA ALA A 81 -1.37 7.18 3.77
C ALA A 81 -1.08 8.68 4.04
N PRO A 82 0.15 9.04 4.42
CA PRO A 82 0.59 10.44 4.51
C PRO A 82 0.52 11.14 3.14
N GLU A 83 0.46 12.47 3.10
CA GLU A 83 0.41 13.24 1.84
C GLU A 83 1.64 12.99 0.95
N ASP A 84 2.83 13.00 1.56
CA ASP A 84 4.12 12.61 0.99
C ASP A 84 4.08 11.33 0.15
N PHE A 85 3.29 10.33 0.59
CA PHE A 85 3.15 9.08 -0.12
C PHE A 85 2.46 9.28 -1.47
N PHE A 86 1.39 10.09 -1.50
CA PHE A 86 0.64 10.36 -2.71
C PHE A 86 1.45 11.18 -3.71
N GLU A 87 2.22 12.16 -3.25
CA GLU A 87 3.08 12.97 -4.13
C GLU A 87 4.08 12.12 -4.92
N ARG A 88 4.63 11.08 -4.31
CA ARG A 88 5.64 10.21 -4.91
C ARG A 88 5.06 9.04 -5.69
N ASN A 89 3.91 8.51 -5.28
CA ASN A 89 3.41 7.22 -5.77
C ASN A 89 2.11 7.33 -6.59
N GLU A 90 1.29 8.37 -6.42
CA GLU A 90 -0.02 8.48 -7.10
C GLU A 90 0.11 8.46 -8.63
N LYS A 91 1.18 9.05 -9.17
CA LYS A 91 1.45 9.03 -10.62
C LYS A 91 1.58 7.62 -11.18
N GLN A 92 2.21 6.71 -10.44
CA GLN A 92 2.46 5.34 -10.89
C GLN A 92 1.16 4.59 -11.22
N ILE A 93 0.13 4.77 -10.39
CA ILE A 93 -1.15 4.08 -10.58
C ILE A 93 -2.10 4.84 -11.52
N THR A 94 -2.05 6.18 -11.52
CA THR A 94 -2.91 7.01 -12.39
C THR A 94 -2.49 6.90 -13.85
N GLU A 95 -1.18 6.82 -14.15
CA GLU A 95 -0.66 6.55 -15.49
C GLU A 95 -1.02 5.15 -16.00
N LEU A 96 -1.20 4.19 -15.09
CA LEU A 96 -1.70 2.85 -15.41
C LEU A 96 -3.23 2.78 -15.56
N GLY A 97 -3.91 3.92 -15.38
CA GLY A 97 -5.34 4.09 -15.61
C GLY A 97 -6.22 3.98 -14.37
N ALA A 98 -5.67 4.17 -13.16
CA ALA A 98 -6.47 4.38 -11.96
C ALA A 98 -7.08 5.80 -11.97
N ARG A 99 -8.41 5.89 -11.87
CA ARG A 99 -9.13 7.18 -11.80
C ARG A 99 -9.39 7.55 -10.34
N LYS A 100 -8.80 8.63 -9.85
CA LYS A 100 -9.09 9.15 -8.51
C LYS A 100 -10.56 9.57 -8.42
N LEU A 101 -11.27 9.04 -7.42
CA LEU A 101 -12.65 9.41 -7.13
C LEU A 101 -12.69 10.70 -6.31
N GLN A 102 -13.74 11.51 -6.53
CA GLN A 102 -13.97 12.77 -5.82
C GLN A 102 -15.46 12.94 -5.50
N GLY A 103 -15.76 13.81 -4.55
CA GLY A 103 -17.14 14.15 -4.16
C GLY A 103 -17.94 12.94 -3.68
N LYS A 104 -19.19 12.85 -4.12
CA LYS A 104 -20.13 11.83 -3.65
C LYS A 104 -19.70 10.40 -3.98
N GLU A 105 -19.16 10.16 -5.18
CA GLU A 105 -18.63 8.84 -5.57
C GLU A 105 -17.50 8.39 -4.62
N PHE A 106 -16.64 9.32 -4.21
CA PHE A 106 -15.58 9.01 -3.24
C PHE A 106 -16.16 8.60 -1.87
N GLU A 107 -17.10 9.38 -1.33
CA GLU A 107 -17.69 9.10 -0.02
C GLU A 107 -18.46 7.79 0.00
N ASP A 108 -19.27 7.52 -1.02
CA ASP A 108 -20.07 6.28 -1.13
C ASP A 108 -19.17 5.04 -1.15
N ILE A 109 -18.10 5.04 -1.96
CA ILE A 109 -17.18 3.90 -2.06
C ILE A 109 -16.32 3.77 -0.80
N LYS A 110 -15.81 4.89 -0.27
CA LYS A 110 -15.05 4.91 0.99
C LYS A 110 -15.84 4.26 2.11
N ASN A 111 -17.10 4.69 2.32
CA ASN A 111 -17.93 4.20 3.40
C ASN A 111 -18.25 2.70 3.24
N LYS A 112 -18.49 2.23 2.01
CA LYS A 112 -18.70 0.81 1.74
C LYS A 112 -17.46 -0.04 2.07
N ILE A 113 -16.27 0.43 1.71
CA ILE A 113 -15.02 -0.27 2.02
C ILE A 113 -14.79 -0.28 3.53
N GLU A 114 -14.89 0.88 4.20
CA GLU A 114 -14.68 0.97 5.65
C GLU A 114 -15.69 0.11 6.44
N ALA A 115 -16.96 0.09 6.03
CA ALA A 115 -17.97 -0.77 6.66
C ALA A 115 -17.66 -2.28 6.51
N MET A 116 -17.14 -2.70 5.35
CA MET A 116 -16.71 -4.08 5.15
C MET A 116 -15.51 -4.44 6.04
N GLU A 117 -14.53 -3.55 6.18
CA GLU A 117 -13.34 -3.81 7.00
C GLU A 117 -13.65 -3.80 8.50
N GLN A 118 -14.57 -2.95 8.94
CA GLN A 118 -15.09 -2.96 10.31
C GLN A 118 -15.82 -4.28 10.60
N GLY A 119 -16.72 -4.71 9.73
CA GLY A 119 -17.41 -6.00 9.88
C GLY A 119 -16.47 -7.21 9.85
N ALA A 120 -15.39 -7.15 9.07
CA ALA A 120 -14.35 -8.18 9.06
C ALA A 120 -13.50 -8.17 10.35
N SER A 121 -13.19 -6.99 10.90
CA SER A 121 -12.43 -6.85 12.15
C SER A 121 -13.22 -7.30 13.37
N GLU A 122 -14.53 -7.06 13.39
CA GLU A 122 -15.45 -7.58 14.42
C GLU A 122 -15.58 -9.12 14.33
N GLY A 123 -15.47 -9.69 13.11
CA GLY A 123 -15.44 -11.14 12.90
C GLY A 123 -14.12 -11.81 13.32
N ILE A 124 -12.96 -11.14 13.15
CA ILE A 124 -11.64 -11.68 13.49
C ILE A 124 -11.29 -11.50 14.98
N GLY A 125 -11.82 -10.45 15.63
CA GLY A 125 -11.69 -10.26 17.09
C GLY A 125 -12.30 -11.40 17.92
N PHE A 126 -13.25 -12.14 17.33
CA PHE A 126 -13.84 -13.34 17.95
C PHE A 126 -13.01 -14.63 17.75
N ILE A 127 -12.05 -14.64 16.81
CA ILE A 127 -11.26 -15.84 16.44
C ILE A 127 -9.86 -15.83 17.09
N PHE A 128 -9.33 -14.64 17.41
CA PHE A 128 -8.06 -14.48 18.16
C PHE A 128 -8.25 -14.01 19.61
N GLY A 129 -9.49 -13.94 20.09
CA GLY A 129 -9.84 -13.57 21.46
C GLY A 129 -10.15 -14.78 22.33
N SER A 130 -9.12 -15.47 22.80
CA SER A 130 -9.04 -16.23 24.07
C SER A 130 -7.61 -16.69 24.31
#